data_AF-A0A9N8VR76-F1
#
_entry.id   AF-A0A9N8VR76-F1
#
_cell.length_a   1.000
_cell.length_b   1.000
_cell.length_c   1.000
_cell.angle_alpha   90.00
_cell.angle_beta   90.00
_cell.angle_gamma   90.00
#
_symmetry.space_group_name_H-M   'P 1'
#
loop_
_entity.id
_entity.type
_entity.pdbx_description
1 polymer ?
#
loop_
_entity_poly.entity_id
_entity_poly.type
_entity_poly.pdbx_seq_one_letter_code
_entity_poly.pdbx_strand_id
1 'polypeptide(L)'
;MSISKTEHNAYLVEYWDTETLILHLQEQGLKLDDEDFAIIRKEKIVGLDFLDLTEEKFRSYGLAGGPAMRLAKEANALKTAPKRPFSSYRSLKEVLAKYDLNNGVTSIPQFKPAVLDNDTDLRKGVKRVMEVIVGLLKDRVMIDSAPDIKRRRVEEIKK
;
A
#
# COMPACT_ATOMS: atom_id res chain seq x y z
N MET A 1 -0.95 1.40 23.96
CA MET A 1 -1.63 2.45 23.17
C MET A 1 -1.23 2.25 21.73
N SER A 2 -2.18 1.87 20.88
CA SER A 2 -1.95 1.40 19.51
C SER A 2 -2.11 2.54 18.53
N ILE A 3 -1.01 3.06 18.01
CA ILE A 3 -1.05 4.01 16.89
C ILE A 3 -1.03 3.18 15.60
N SER A 4 -2.25 3.00 15.09
CA SER A 4 -2.69 2.73 13.72
C SER A 4 -1.67 2.27 12.66
N LYS A 5 -1.88 1.04 12.16
CA LYS A 5 -1.34 0.46 10.91
C LYS A 5 -1.71 1.25 9.62
N THR A 6 -2.44 2.34 9.76
CA THR A 6 -3.18 3.05 8.70
C THR A 6 -2.28 3.81 7.72
N GLU A 7 -1.01 4.09 8.04
CA GLU A 7 -0.13 4.87 7.15
C GLU A 7 0.66 4.06 6.10
N HIS A 8 0.61 2.73 6.13
CA HIS A 8 1.52 1.90 5.33
C HIS A 8 0.95 1.35 4.02
N ASN A 9 -0.34 1.55 3.81
CA ASN A 9 -1.09 0.87 2.78
C ASN A 9 -1.34 1.76 1.54
N ALA A 10 -1.28 3.10 1.67
CA ALA A 10 -1.49 4.01 0.54
C ALA A 10 -0.50 3.83 -0.64
N TYR A 11 0.66 3.20 -0.42
CA TYR A 11 1.70 3.02 -1.44
C TYR A 11 1.36 1.98 -2.52
N LEU A 12 0.38 1.11 -2.28
CA LEU A 12 0.09 -0.04 -3.15
C LEU A 12 -1.41 -0.23 -3.40
N VAL A 13 -2.23 0.81 -3.24
CA VAL A 13 -3.69 0.74 -3.50
C VAL A 13 -3.96 0.18 -4.89
N GLU A 14 -3.15 0.56 -5.88
CA GLU A 14 -3.19 0.09 -7.26
C GLU A 14 -3.11 -1.46 -7.39
N TYR A 15 -2.59 -2.16 -6.38
CA TYR A 15 -2.41 -3.62 -6.36
C TYR A 15 -3.38 -4.36 -5.44
N TRP A 16 -4.32 -3.66 -4.80
CA TRP A 16 -5.28 -4.31 -3.91
C TRP A 16 -6.32 -5.07 -4.71
N ASP A 17 -6.55 -6.33 -4.31
CA ASP A 17 -7.76 -7.04 -4.69
C ASP A 17 -8.98 -6.47 -3.95
N THR A 18 -10.16 -6.88 -4.38
CA THR A 18 -11.44 -6.37 -3.85
C THR A 18 -11.59 -6.56 -2.35
N GLU A 19 -11.14 -7.69 -1.79
CA GLU A 19 -11.26 -7.93 -0.35
C GLU A 19 -10.28 -7.09 0.47
N THR A 20 -9.05 -6.89 -0.03
CA THR A 20 -8.07 -6.00 0.60
C THR A 20 -8.57 -4.55 0.62
N LEU A 21 -9.19 -4.10 -0.49
CA LEU A 21 -9.83 -2.78 -0.54
C LEU A 21 -10.96 -2.65 0.49
N ILE A 22 -11.86 -3.63 0.58
CA ILE A 22 -12.97 -3.61 1.54
C ILE A 22 -12.47 -3.57 2.99
N LEU A 23 -11.42 -4.35 3.31
CA LEU A 23 -10.82 -4.33 4.64
C LEU A 23 -10.31 -2.93 5.02
N HIS A 24 -9.63 -2.24 4.10
CA HIS A 24 -9.22 -0.84 4.31
C HIS A 24 -10.42 0.08 4.54
N LEU A 25 -11.46 -0.01 3.71
CA LEU A 25 -12.66 0.84 3.83
C LEU A 25 -13.40 0.63 5.17
N GLN A 26 -13.42 -0.60 5.69
CA GLN A 26 -13.96 -0.91 7.01
C GLN A 26 -13.12 -0.25 8.12
N GLU A 27 -11.79 -0.30 8.02
CA GLU A 27 -10.88 0.33 8.99
C GLU A 27 -11.02 1.86 9.04
N GLN A 28 -11.39 2.50 7.92
CA GLN A 28 -11.64 3.95 7.88
C GLN A 28 -12.92 4.39 8.62
N GLY A 29 -13.77 3.45 9.04
CA GLY A 29 -14.99 3.79 9.79
C GLY A 29 -15.97 4.65 9.00
N LEU A 30 -16.07 4.43 7.68
CA LEU A 30 -16.90 5.22 6.75
C LEU A 30 -18.41 5.06 6.96
N LYS A 31 -18.86 4.26 7.95
CA LYS A 31 -20.28 3.93 8.18
C LYS A 31 -20.95 3.41 6.91
N LEU A 32 -20.32 2.39 6.32
CA LEU A 32 -20.87 1.58 5.24
C LEU A 32 -21.41 0.30 5.86
N ASP A 33 -22.50 -0.21 5.31
CA ASP A 33 -23.10 -1.50 5.71
C ASP A 33 -22.67 -2.65 4.79
N ASP A 34 -23.16 -3.85 5.08
CA ASP A 34 -22.79 -5.05 4.32
C ASP A 34 -23.32 -5.00 2.88
N GLU A 35 -24.48 -4.36 2.66
CA GLU A 35 -25.06 -4.12 1.34
C GLU A 35 -24.19 -3.19 0.49
N ASP A 36 -23.68 -2.10 1.06
CA ASP A 36 -22.73 -1.21 0.40
C ASP A 36 -21.49 -1.99 -0.07
N PHE A 37 -20.91 -2.84 0.79
CA PHE A 37 -19.75 -3.68 0.44
C PHE A 37 -20.10 -4.78 -0.57
N ALA A 38 -21.32 -5.30 -0.55
CA ALA A 38 -21.78 -6.28 -1.54
C ALA A 38 -21.78 -5.68 -2.96
N ILE A 39 -22.08 -4.39 -3.12
CA ILE A 39 -21.99 -3.70 -4.41
C ILE A 39 -20.54 -3.66 -4.91
N ILE A 40 -19.58 -3.32 -4.04
CA ILE A 40 -18.14 -3.31 -4.39
C ILE A 40 -17.68 -4.69 -4.87
N ARG A 41 -18.11 -5.77 -4.19
CA ARG A 41 -17.83 -7.16 -4.59
C ARG A 41 -18.47 -7.54 -5.90
N LYS A 42 -19.74 -7.16 -6.09
CA LYS A 42 -20.51 -7.48 -7.30
C LYS A 42 -19.86 -6.86 -8.54
N GLU A 43 -19.45 -5.60 -8.44
CA GLU A 43 -18.76 -4.87 -9.52
C GLU A 43 -17.28 -5.26 -9.64
N LYS A 44 -16.75 -6.08 -8.71
CA LYS A 44 -15.36 -6.56 -8.65
C LYS A 44 -14.35 -5.41 -8.67
N ILE A 45 -14.67 -4.34 -7.96
CA ILE A 45 -13.83 -3.14 -7.93
C ILE A 45 -12.53 -3.51 -7.22
N VAL A 46 -11.40 -3.38 -7.93
CA VAL A 46 -10.06 -3.51 -7.36
C VAL A 46 -9.52 -2.12 -7.01
N GLY A 47 -8.42 -2.08 -6.26
CA GLY A 47 -7.91 -0.80 -5.76
C GLY A 47 -7.47 0.16 -6.87
N LEU A 48 -6.96 -0.33 -8.00
CA LEU A 48 -6.66 0.53 -9.15
C LEU A 48 -7.90 1.24 -9.69
N ASP A 49 -8.97 0.49 -9.97
CA ASP A 49 -10.23 1.06 -10.48
C ASP A 49 -10.82 2.05 -9.48
N PHE A 50 -10.78 1.69 -8.19
CA PHE A 50 -11.32 2.50 -7.10
C PHE A 50 -10.78 3.93 -7.08
N LEU A 51 -9.48 4.11 -7.37
CA LEU A 51 -8.83 5.43 -7.38
C LEU A 51 -9.39 6.38 -8.44
N ASP A 52 -10.04 5.87 -9.48
CA ASP A 52 -10.62 6.65 -10.57
C ASP A 52 -12.16 6.74 -10.50
N LEU A 53 -12.79 6.10 -9.52
CA LEU A 53 -14.24 6.15 -9.33
C LEU A 53 -14.70 7.49 -8.74
N THR A 54 -15.82 7.99 -9.27
CA THR A 54 -16.49 9.20 -8.80
C THR A 54 -17.77 8.85 -8.04
N GLU A 55 -18.33 9.83 -7.33
CA GLU A 55 -19.63 9.66 -6.65
C GLU A 55 -20.72 9.22 -7.63
N GLU A 56 -20.76 9.80 -8.84
CA GLU A 56 -21.75 9.46 -9.86
C GLU A 56 -21.63 8.01 -10.32
N LYS A 57 -20.39 7.51 -10.46
CA LYS A 57 -20.16 6.10 -10.79
C LYS A 57 -20.62 5.16 -9.69
N PHE A 58 -20.28 5.46 -8.43
CA PHE A 58 -20.79 4.70 -7.29
C PHE A 58 -22.32 4.67 -7.25
N ARG A 59 -22.97 5.80 -7.52
CA ARG A 59 -24.44 5.87 -7.61
C ARG A 59 -24.99 5.06 -8.77
N SER A 60 -24.30 5.03 -9.91
CA SER A 60 -24.70 4.21 -11.07
C SER A 60 -24.62 2.69 -10.79
N TYR A 61 -23.81 2.27 -9.83
CA TYR A 61 -23.74 0.88 -9.35
C TYR A 61 -24.81 0.53 -8.31
N GLY A 62 -25.61 1.52 -7.89
CA GLY A 62 -26.74 1.32 -6.96
C GLY A 62 -26.49 1.81 -5.53
N LEU A 63 -25.35 2.47 -5.24
CA LEU A 63 -25.11 3.06 -3.93
C LEU A 63 -25.98 4.29 -3.70
N ALA A 64 -26.48 4.44 -2.47
CA ALA A 64 -27.12 5.68 -2.04
C ALA A 64 -26.11 6.85 -2.02
N GLY A 65 -26.61 8.09 -2.10
CA GLY A 65 -25.75 9.28 -2.21
C GLY A 65 -24.77 9.46 -1.05
N GLY A 66 -25.17 9.09 0.17
CA GLY A 66 -24.30 9.17 1.36
C GLY A 66 -23.07 8.27 1.27
N PRO A 67 -23.24 6.93 1.15
CA PRO A 67 -22.16 5.98 0.90
C PRO A 67 -21.28 6.36 -0.31
N ALA A 68 -21.90 6.70 -1.45
CA ALA A 68 -21.20 7.06 -2.66
C ALA A 68 -20.26 8.28 -2.48
N MET A 69 -20.74 9.34 -1.81
CA MET A 69 -19.94 10.52 -1.52
C MET A 69 -18.75 10.21 -0.61
N ARG A 70 -18.92 9.34 0.40
CA ARG A 70 -17.84 8.95 1.32
C ARG A 70 -16.76 8.14 0.61
N LEU A 71 -17.16 7.18 -0.22
CA LEU A 71 -16.23 6.38 -1.03
C LEU A 71 -15.44 7.26 -2.02
N ALA A 72 -16.10 8.19 -2.71
CA ALA A 72 -15.41 9.09 -3.64
C ALA A 72 -14.40 10.03 -2.93
N LYS A 73 -14.70 10.46 -1.70
CA LYS A 73 -13.74 11.23 -0.89
C LYS A 73 -12.53 10.38 -0.50
N GLU A 74 -12.75 9.13 -0.09
CA GLU A 74 -11.68 8.19 0.25
C GLU A 74 -10.79 7.88 -0.96
N ALA A 75 -11.38 7.63 -2.13
CA ALA A 75 -10.63 7.43 -3.37
C ALA A 75 -9.70 8.62 -3.68
N ASN A 76 -10.22 9.84 -3.56
CA ASN A 76 -9.41 11.05 -3.73
C ASN A 76 -8.33 11.21 -2.66
N ALA A 77 -8.62 10.88 -1.40
CA ALA A 77 -7.65 10.91 -0.32
C ALA A 77 -6.49 9.93 -0.61
N LEU A 78 -6.79 8.71 -1.04
CA LEU A 78 -5.79 7.72 -1.42
C LEU A 78 -4.98 8.13 -2.66
N LYS A 79 -5.61 8.76 -3.65
CA LYS A 79 -4.95 9.25 -4.87
C LYS A 79 -4.00 10.42 -4.61
N THR A 80 -4.36 11.30 -3.68
CA THR A 80 -3.63 12.52 -3.35
C THR A 80 -2.72 12.38 -2.13
N ALA A 81 -2.81 11.27 -1.39
CA ALA A 81 -1.94 10.97 -0.28
C ALA A 81 -0.48 11.10 -0.74
N PRO A 82 0.37 11.83 0.00
CA PRO A 82 1.75 12.00 -0.40
C PRO A 82 2.42 10.63 -0.46
N LYS A 83 2.64 10.16 -1.70
CA LYS A 83 3.54 9.04 -1.98
C LYS A 83 4.92 9.53 -1.54
N ARG A 84 5.33 9.39 -0.27
CA ARG A 84 6.74 9.57 0.08
C ARG A 84 7.48 8.50 -0.70
N PRO A 85 8.23 8.84 -1.75
CA PRO A 85 9.02 7.83 -2.42
C PRO A 85 9.95 7.24 -1.36
N PHE A 86 10.18 5.93 -1.38
CA PHE A 86 11.09 5.31 -0.40
C PHE A 86 12.48 5.98 -0.40
N SER A 87 12.86 6.67 -1.49
CA SER A 87 14.06 7.50 -1.63
C SER A 87 14.06 8.79 -0.78
N SER A 88 12.90 9.26 -0.32
CA SER A 88 12.81 10.42 0.58
C SER A 88 13.29 10.11 2.00
N TYR A 89 13.26 8.84 2.39
CA TYR A 89 13.90 8.39 3.63
C TYR A 89 15.41 8.38 3.41
N ARG A 90 16.14 9.07 4.28
CA ARG A 90 17.60 9.19 4.19
C ARG A 90 18.31 7.95 4.71
N SER A 91 17.64 7.11 5.51
CA SER A 91 18.22 5.89 6.06
C SER A 91 17.17 4.86 6.45
N LEU A 92 17.58 3.59 6.52
CA LEU A 92 16.75 2.50 7.07
C LEU A 92 16.35 2.78 8.54
N LYS A 93 17.22 3.43 9.32
CA LYS A 93 16.92 3.83 10.71
C LYS A 93 15.74 4.79 10.79
N GLU A 94 15.67 5.75 9.86
CA GLU A 94 14.54 6.69 9.76
C GLU A 94 13.24 5.97 9.38
N VAL A 95 13.32 4.98 8.48
CA VAL A 95 12.18 4.13 8.15
C VAL A 95 11.73 3.37 9.39
N LEU A 96 12.62 2.66 10.09
CA LEU A 96 12.29 1.86 11.27
C LEU A 96 11.70 2.70 12.42
N ALA A 97 12.19 3.92 12.62
CA ALA A 97 11.68 4.84 13.64
C ALA A 97 10.21 5.21 13.43
N LYS A 98 9.74 5.27 12.17
CA LYS A 98 8.33 5.54 11.87
C LYS A 98 7.37 4.45 12.39
N TYR A 99 7.87 3.21 12.50
CA TYR A 99 7.07 2.04 12.90
C TYR A 99 7.41 1.60 14.33
N ASP A 100 8.09 2.45 15.11
CA ASP A 100 8.58 2.14 16.45
C ASP A 100 9.48 0.90 16.52
N LEU A 101 10.16 0.57 15.40
CA LEU A 101 11.09 -0.56 15.29
C LEU A 101 12.54 -0.19 15.67
N ASN A 102 12.69 0.85 16.51
CA ASN A 102 13.98 1.35 16.96
C ASN A 102 14.79 0.32 17.76
N ASN A 103 14.10 -0.66 18.36
CA ASN A 103 14.71 -1.70 19.20
C ASN A 103 15.23 -2.91 18.41
N GLY A 104 15.29 -2.81 17.08
CA GLY A 104 15.85 -3.84 16.20
C GLY A 104 14.80 -4.82 15.66
N VAL A 105 15.27 -5.79 14.87
CA VAL A 105 14.43 -6.79 14.17
C VAL A 105 13.56 -7.61 15.12
N THR A 106 13.94 -7.69 16.39
CA THR A 106 13.20 -8.40 17.46
C THR A 106 11.83 -7.80 17.77
N SER A 107 11.60 -6.51 17.44
CA SER A 107 10.28 -5.88 17.57
C SER A 107 9.34 -6.16 16.41
N ILE A 108 9.85 -6.74 15.30
CA ILE A 108 9.02 -7.13 14.17
C ILE A 108 8.25 -8.38 14.59
N PRO A 109 6.90 -8.39 14.50
CA PRO A 109 6.12 -9.60 14.77
C PRO A 109 6.65 -10.75 13.91
N GLN A 110 7.21 -11.78 14.57
CA GLN A 110 7.66 -12.96 13.86
C GLN A 110 6.45 -13.59 13.17
N PHE A 111 6.55 -13.79 11.86
CA PHE A 111 5.57 -14.53 11.10
C PHE A 111 5.45 -15.93 11.72
N LYS A 112 4.28 -16.22 12.29
CA LYS A 112 3.90 -17.57 12.67
C LYS A 112 3.14 -18.14 11.48
N PRO A 113 3.77 -18.96 10.62
CA PRO A 113 3.01 -19.66 9.60
C PRO A 113 1.90 -20.45 10.28
N ALA A 114 0.67 -20.32 9.79
CA ALA A 114 -0.30 -21.38 10.00
C ALA A 114 0.35 -22.69 9.53
N VAL A 115 0.13 -23.79 10.23
CA VAL A 115 0.60 -25.10 9.76
C VAL A 115 0.01 -25.31 8.37
N LEU A 116 0.86 -25.16 7.35
CA LEU A 116 0.48 -25.44 5.98
C LEU A 116 0.67 -26.94 5.85
N ASP A 117 -0.44 -27.68 5.85
CA ASP A 117 -0.44 -29.15 5.82
C ASP A 117 0.22 -29.75 4.56
N ASN A 118 0.69 -28.93 3.62
CA ASN A 118 1.51 -29.40 2.50
C ASN A 118 2.63 -28.41 2.10
N ASP A 119 3.77 -28.99 1.70
CA ASP A 119 4.97 -28.28 1.20
C ASP A 119 4.70 -27.42 -0.04
N THR A 120 3.63 -27.69 -0.78
CA THR A 120 3.29 -26.97 -2.02
C THR A 120 2.80 -25.56 -1.72
N ASP A 121 1.96 -25.38 -0.71
CA ASP A 121 1.43 -24.08 -0.33
C ASP A 121 2.48 -23.22 0.39
N LEU A 122 3.37 -23.86 1.15
CA LEU A 122 4.56 -23.20 1.69
C LEU A 122 5.47 -22.71 0.55
N ARG A 123 5.74 -23.55 -0.45
CA ARG A 123 6.56 -23.18 -1.61
C ARG A 123 5.92 -22.04 -2.42
N LYS A 124 4.60 -22.03 -2.60
CA LYS A 124 3.88 -20.93 -3.25
C LYS A 124 3.99 -19.63 -2.44
N GLY A 125 3.81 -19.70 -1.12
CA GLY A 125 3.95 -18.56 -0.22
C GLY A 125 5.36 -17.96 -0.25
N VAL A 126 6.39 -18.80 -0.11
CA VAL A 126 7.80 -18.38 -0.19
C VAL A 126 8.13 -17.78 -1.56
N LYS A 127 7.65 -18.39 -2.65
CA LYS A 127 7.83 -17.85 -4.00
C LYS A 127 7.23 -16.45 -4.14
N ARG A 128 5.99 -16.25 -3.66
CA ARG A 128 5.31 -14.93 -3.70
C ARG A 128 6.08 -13.87 -2.91
N VAL A 129 6.58 -14.22 -1.72
CA VAL A 129 7.38 -13.30 -0.89
C VAL A 129 8.70 -12.94 -1.57
N MET A 130 9.40 -13.94 -2.14
CA MET A 130 10.66 -13.70 -2.87
C MET A 130 10.45 -12.84 -4.12
N GLU A 131 9.36 -13.04 -4.86
CA GLU A 131 9.02 -12.21 -6.03
C GLU A 131 8.84 -10.74 -5.64
N VAL A 132 8.15 -10.46 -4.53
CA VAL A 132 7.99 -9.10 -3.99
C VAL A 132 9.35 -8.50 -3.60
N ILE A 133 10.17 -9.25 -2.85
CA ILE A 133 11.50 -8.77 -2.42
C ILE A 133 12.39 -8.48 -3.63
N VAL A 134 12.42 -9.37 -4.62
CA VAL A 134 13.22 -9.18 -5.85
C VAL A 134 12.72 -8.00 -6.66
N GLY A 135 11.40 -7.78 -6.77
CA GLY A 135 10.81 -6.60 -7.40
C GLY A 135 11.28 -5.30 -6.73
N LEU A 136 11.14 -5.23 -5.41
CA LEU A 136 11.60 -4.07 -4.61
C LEU A 136 13.11 -3.82 -4.75
N LEU A 137 13.92 -4.87 -4.86
CA LEU A 137 15.36 -4.75 -5.08
C LEU A 137 15.69 -4.25 -6.49
N LYS A 138 15.00 -4.75 -7.52
CA LYS A 138 15.19 -4.28 -8.91
C LYS A 138 14.84 -2.80 -9.04
N ASP A 139 13.76 -2.36 -8.41
CA ASP A 139 13.36 -0.95 -8.42
C ASP A 139 14.42 -0.04 -7.77
N ARG A 140 15.09 -0.52 -6.71
CA ARG A 140 16.20 0.20 -6.07
C ARG A 140 17.48 0.21 -6.91
N VAL A 141 17.78 -0.88 -7.61
CA VAL A 141 18.96 -0.97 -8.50
C VAL A 141 18.78 -0.06 -9.73
N MET A 142 17.57 0.05 -10.27
CA MET A 142 17.26 0.91 -11.42
C MET A 142 17.34 2.42 -11.09
N ILE A 143 17.18 2.81 -9.82
CA ILE A 143 17.32 4.20 -9.36
C ILE A 143 18.79 4.69 -9.40
N ASP A 144 19.78 3.81 -9.26
CA ASP A 144 21.21 4.21 -9.28
C ASP A 144 21.76 4.39 -10.71
N SER A 145 21.00 4.01 -11.74
CA SER A 145 21.38 4.11 -13.16
C SER A 145 21.00 5.42 -13.86
N ALA A 146 20.48 6.44 -13.16
CA ALA A 146 20.35 7.80 -13.71
C ALA A 146 21.67 8.58 -13.52
N PRO A 147 22.47 8.82 -14.58
CA PRO A 147 23.88 9.16 -14.41
C PRO A 147 24.17 10.66 -14.58
N ASP A 148 23.44 11.59 -13.96
CA ASP A 148 23.74 13.03 -14.19
C ASP A 148 23.78 13.94 -12.94
N ILE A 149 23.28 13.50 -11.78
CA ILE A 149 23.28 14.35 -10.57
C ILE A 149 24.61 14.23 -9.80
N LYS A 150 25.33 13.10 -9.90
CA LYS A 150 26.60 12.88 -9.19
C LYS A 150 27.81 13.58 -9.84
N ARG A 151 27.80 13.87 -11.15
CA ARG A 151 28.94 14.54 -11.84
C ARG A 151 29.12 16.01 -11.47
N ARG A 152 28.09 16.70 -10.95
CA ARG A 152 28.18 18.13 -10.67
C ARG A 152 28.89 18.47 -9.35
N ARG A 153 28.95 17.55 -8.37
CA ARG A 153 29.58 17.81 -7.06
C ARG A 153 31.08 17.54 -7.00
N VAL A 154 31.65 16.80 -7.97
CA VAL A 154 33.09 16.50 -8.00
C VAL A 154 33.88 17.59 -8.73
N GLU A 155 33.25 18.32 -9.64
CA GLU A 155 33.88 19.43 -10.38
C GLU A 155 34.04 20.71 -9.54
N GLU A 156 33.14 20.98 -8.58
CA GLU A 156 33.25 22.17 -7.69
C GLU A 156 34.33 22.03 -6.59
N ILE A 157 34.85 20.82 -6.34
CA ILE A 157 35.92 20.58 -5.35
C ILE A 157 37.31 20.75 -5.99
N LYS A 158 37.41 20.90 -7.31
CA LYS A 158 38.68 21.05 -8.05
C LYS A 158 39.00 22.49 -8.47
N LYS A 159 38.35 23.51 -7.90
CA LYS A 159 38.67 24.91 -8.19
C LYS A 159 39.23 25.62 -6.96
#